data_AF-A0A4R2TI91-F1
#
_entry.id   AF-A0A4R2TI91-F1
#
_cell.length_a   1.000
_cell.length_b   1.000
_cell.length_c   1.000
_cell.angle_alpha   90.00
_cell.angle_beta   90.00
_cell.angle_gamma   90.00
#
_symmetry.space_group_name_H-M   'P 1'
#
loop_
_entity.id
_entity.type
_entity.pdbx_description
1 polymer ?
#
loop_
_entity_poly.entity_id
_entity_poly.type
_entity_poly.pdbx_seq_one_letter_code
_entity_poly.pdbx_strand_id
1 'polypeptide(L)'
;MGTLLSAALMAFASSGTASAQTIAPGALQADLRFALDTIERQHPDLAHSVTKAALERGADRVRAQLDHPMDQAEAWAKLAQLNPVLADGHLFIGLPDWRGQGAQAVRQGTGFFPFEVAIDARDHPVIVSMLGGGSTPLAGRRILRIGEHDARHVAGSLLARTHGDTPAFRRALLAQRWWLFHAKLYGTPADYDLVLSGSRKRLTVPAEHTLPAILQRDASFDRLFACRIDTDKSARLTVASFVWEDKARFFQFNRAAMRSRTASFSRRETRRNDRVQRDLSAHA
;
A
#
# COMPACT_ATOMS: atom_id res chain seq x y z
N MET A 1 2.00 -64.26 28.47
CA MET A 1 3.20 -64.62 27.70
C MET A 1 2.93 -64.28 26.24
N GLY A 2 3.71 -63.38 25.64
CA GLY A 2 3.55 -62.94 24.25
C GLY A 2 3.47 -61.43 24.09
N THR A 3 4.55 -60.73 24.43
CA THR A 3 4.72 -59.28 24.26
C THR A 3 5.00 -58.99 22.78
N LEU A 4 4.10 -58.29 22.08
CA LEU A 4 4.35 -57.78 20.72
C LEU A 4 5.05 -56.42 20.80
N LEU A 5 6.35 -56.42 20.46
CA LEU A 5 7.06 -55.22 20.03
C LEU A 5 6.43 -54.71 18.73
N SER A 6 6.06 -53.43 18.67
CA SER A 6 5.88 -52.72 17.40
C SER A 6 6.80 -51.51 17.40
N ALA A 7 7.74 -51.54 16.45
CA ALA A 7 8.69 -50.49 16.18
C ALA A 7 8.02 -49.30 15.49
N ALA A 8 8.53 -48.12 15.79
CA ALA A 8 8.10 -46.84 15.29
C ALA A 8 8.42 -46.62 13.80
N LEU A 9 7.58 -45.84 13.12
CA LEU A 9 8.03 -44.94 12.07
C LEU A 9 7.53 -43.53 12.41
N MET A 10 8.43 -42.72 12.98
CA MET A 10 8.24 -41.28 13.07
C MET A 10 8.33 -40.70 11.66
N ALA A 11 7.22 -40.14 11.16
CA ALA A 11 7.28 -39.27 9.99
C ALA A 11 7.98 -37.97 10.40
N PHE A 12 9.24 -37.84 9.97
CA PHE A 12 9.97 -36.59 10.06
C PHE A 12 9.31 -35.52 9.19
N ALA A 13 9.30 -34.31 9.74
CA ALA A 13 8.85 -33.09 9.12
C ALA A 13 9.43 -32.92 7.71
N SER A 14 8.56 -32.59 6.75
CA SER A 14 8.96 -31.77 5.62
C SER A 14 8.40 -30.38 5.86
N SER A 15 9.16 -29.59 6.63
CA SER A 15 9.09 -28.13 6.53
C SER A 15 9.64 -27.75 5.16
N GLY A 16 8.82 -27.94 4.13
CA GLY A 16 9.09 -27.45 2.79
C GLY A 16 8.93 -25.93 2.80
N THR A 17 10.02 -25.22 3.05
CA THR A 17 10.18 -23.87 2.52
C THR A 17 10.00 -23.99 1.00
N ALA A 18 8.84 -23.55 0.50
CA ALA A 18 8.64 -23.42 -0.94
C ALA A 18 9.78 -22.54 -1.45
N SER A 19 10.71 -23.13 -2.20
CA SER A 19 11.77 -22.39 -2.87
C SER A 19 11.08 -21.35 -3.74
N ALA A 20 11.32 -20.07 -3.45
CA ALA A 20 10.78 -18.98 -4.26
C ALA A 20 11.26 -19.22 -5.70
N GLN A 21 10.32 -19.37 -6.64
CA GLN A 21 10.65 -19.59 -8.03
C GLN A 21 11.45 -18.39 -8.53
N THR A 22 12.72 -18.61 -8.89
CA THR A 22 13.59 -17.56 -9.42
C THR A 22 13.37 -17.40 -10.93
N ILE A 23 13.47 -16.16 -11.40
CA ILE A 23 13.31 -15.75 -12.78
C ILE A 23 14.69 -15.49 -13.36
N ALA A 24 15.02 -16.14 -14.47
CA ALA A 24 16.33 -16.00 -15.10
C ALA A 24 16.57 -14.58 -15.67
N PRO A 25 17.83 -14.09 -15.73
CA PRO A 25 18.17 -12.77 -16.26
C PRO A 25 17.58 -12.47 -17.64
N GLY A 26 17.66 -13.43 -18.56
CA GLY A 26 17.14 -13.27 -19.91
C GLY A 26 15.62 -13.05 -19.95
N ALA A 27 14.87 -13.69 -19.04
CA ALA A 27 13.43 -13.49 -18.92
C ALA A 27 13.12 -12.11 -18.31
N LEU A 28 13.85 -11.68 -17.26
CA LEU A 28 13.70 -10.34 -16.67
C LEU A 28 13.95 -9.22 -17.69
N GLN A 29 14.99 -9.37 -18.52
CA GLN A 29 15.29 -8.41 -19.58
C GLN A 29 14.25 -8.41 -20.70
N ALA A 30 13.67 -9.57 -21.01
CA ALA A 30 12.54 -9.67 -21.94
C ALA A 30 11.28 -8.99 -21.39
N ASP A 31 10.98 -9.15 -20.11
CA ASP A 31 9.87 -8.49 -19.43
C ASP A 31 10.04 -6.97 -19.40
N LEU A 32 11.26 -6.48 -19.12
CA LEU A 32 11.58 -5.05 -19.19
C LEU A 32 11.33 -4.50 -20.60
N ARG A 33 11.83 -5.19 -21.65
CA ARG A 33 11.60 -4.79 -23.04
C ARG A 33 10.11 -4.78 -23.37
N PHE A 34 9.40 -5.85 -23.02
CA PHE A 34 7.95 -5.95 -23.25
C PHE A 34 7.19 -4.81 -22.57
N ALA A 35 7.53 -4.46 -21.33
CA ALA A 35 6.90 -3.37 -20.61
C ALA A 35 7.15 -2.02 -21.31
N LEU A 36 8.39 -1.72 -21.69
CA LEU A 36 8.74 -0.46 -22.38
C LEU A 36 8.04 -0.35 -23.74
N ASP A 37 8.10 -1.41 -24.53
CA ASP A 37 7.42 -1.51 -25.82
C ASP A 37 5.90 -1.31 -25.70
N THR A 38 5.30 -1.85 -24.64
CA THR A 38 3.86 -1.71 -24.37
C THR A 38 3.53 -0.28 -23.96
N ILE A 39 4.34 0.33 -23.09
CA ILE A 39 4.20 1.73 -22.67
C ILE A 39 4.26 2.66 -23.88
N GLU A 40 5.28 2.52 -24.73
CA GLU A 40 5.44 3.38 -25.92
C GLU A 40 4.29 3.24 -26.92
N ARG A 41 3.72 2.05 -27.08
CA ARG A 41 2.62 1.81 -28.03
C ARG A 41 1.23 2.16 -27.51
N GLN A 42 0.99 2.02 -26.21
CA GLN A 42 -0.36 2.09 -25.64
C GLN A 42 -0.60 3.34 -24.80
N HIS A 43 0.45 4.00 -24.32
CA HIS A 43 0.28 5.21 -23.53
C HIS A 43 -0.25 6.36 -24.41
N PRO A 44 -1.36 7.02 -24.03
CA PRO A 44 -2.02 7.99 -24.89
C PRO A 44 -1.18 9.25 -25.16
N ASP A 45 -0.35 9.66 -24.19
CA ASP A 45 0.55 10.81 -24.32
C ASP A 45 1.77 10.67 -23.38
N LEU A 46 2.72 9.81 -23.75
CA LEU A 46 3.89 9.53 -22.89
C LEU A 46 4.82 10.75 -22.74
N ALA A 47 4.86 11.59 -23.78
CA ALA A 47 5.72 12.77 -23.82
C ALA A 47 5.29 13.85 -22.81
N HIS A 48 4.04 13.80 -22.32
CA HIS A 48 3.55 14.69 -21.27
C HIS A 48 4.36 14.57 -19.97
N SER A 49 4.74 13.35 -19.58
CA SER A 49 5.35 13.07 -18.29
C SER A 49 6.85 12.73 -18.39
N VAL A 50 7.30 12.13 -19.49
CA VAL A 50 8.68 11.69 -19.64
C VAL A 50 9.22 11.87 -21.06
N THR A 51 10.47 12.33 -21.16
CA THR A 51 11.18 12.35 -22.45
C THR A 51 11.71 10.97 -22.79
N LYS A 52 11.73 10.61 -24.09
CA LYS A 52 12.31 9.35 -24.56
C LYS A 52 13.70 9.09 -23.99
N ALA A 53 14.58 10.10 -24.05
CA ALA A 53 15.95 9.98 -23.52
C ALA A 53 15.99 9.74 -22.00
N ALA A 54 15.07 10.31 -21.22
CA ALA A 54 14.99 10.04 -19.78
C ALA A 54 14.51 8.62 -19.49
N LEU A 55 13.53 8.13 -20.26
CA LEU A 55 13.03 6.76 -20.16
C LEU A 55 14.12 5.74 -20.55
N GLU A 56 14.82 5.95 -21.67
CA GLU A 56 15.93 5.11 -22.11
C GLU A 56 17.04 5.02 -21.05
N ARG A 57 17.47 6.17 -20.50
CA ARG A 57 18.45 6.19 -19.40
C ARG A 57 17.95 5.44 -18.15
N GLY A 58 16.65 5.55 -17.84
CA GLY A 58 16.03 4.79 -16.75
C GLY A 58 16.06 3.29 -17.01
N ALA A 59 15.68 2.89 -18.22
CA ALA A 59 15.66 1.51 -18.67
C ALA A 59 17.05 0.89 -18.65
N ASP A 60 18.08 1.59 -19.11
CA ASP A 60 19.46 1.09 -19.12
C ASP A 60 19.98 0.86 -17.70
N ARG A 61 19.70 1.78 -16.76
CA ARG A 61 20.05 1.60 -15.34
C ARG A 61 19.36 0.39 -14.72
N VAL A 62 18.10 0.13 -15.07
CA VAL A 62 17.38 -1.05 -14.58
C VAL A 62 17.95 -2.31 -15.23
N ARG A 63 18.13 -2.32 -16.56
CA ARG A 63 18.65 -3.46 -17.31
C ARG A 63 20.01 -3.93 -16.79
N ALA A 64 20.89 -3.00 -16.44
CA ALA A 64 22.20 -3.30 -15.86
C ALA A 64 22.13 -4.03 -14.50
N GLN A 65 21.00 -3.95 -13.79
CA GLN A 65 20.78 -4.66 -12.53
C GLN A 65 20.15 -6.05 -12.72
N LEU A 66 19.67 -6.39 -13.93
CA LEU A 66 18.99 -7.66 -14.24
C LEU A 66 19.99 -8.71 -14.74
N ASP A 67 21.04 -8.96 -13.95
CA ASP A 67 22.21 -9.76 -14.31
C ASP A 67 22.31 -11.12 -13.61
N HIS A 68 21.42 -11.39 -12.65
CA HIS A 68 21.33 -12.66 -11.91
C HIS A 68 19.87 -13.13 -11.78
N PRO A 69 19.62 -14.42 -11.49
CA PRO A 69 18.27 -14.89 -11.20
C PRO A 69 17.70 -14.18 -9.97
N MET A 70 16.46 -13.74 -10.06
CA MET A 70 15.77 -12.99 -8.99
C MET A 70 14.44 -13.62 -8.66
N ASP A 71 14.01 -13.53 -7.41
CA ASP A 71 12.60 -13.76 -7.10
C ASP A 71 11.70 -12.60 -7.59
N GLN A 72 10.38 -12.74 -7.43
CA GLN A 72 9.43 -11.70 -7.84
C GLN A 72 9.61 -10.37 -7.09
N ALA A 73 9.97 -10.40 -5.80
CA ALA A 73 10.12 -9.19 -4.99
C ALA A 73 11.38 -8.43 -5.39
N GLU A 74 12.48 -9.13 -5.60
CA GLU A 74 13.74 -8.59 -6.13
C GLU A 74 13.55 -8.01 -7.53
N ALA A 75 12.93 -8.76 -8.44
CA ALA A 75 12.63 -8.30 -9.79
C ALA A 75 11.78 -7.02 -9.79
N TRP A 76 10.69 -7.00 -9.01
CA TRP A 76 9.89 -5.79 -8.83
C TRP A 76 10.71 -4.63 -8.26
N ALA A 77 11.55 -4.89 -7.25
CA ALA A 77 12.37 -3.86 -6.63
C ALA A 77 13.41 -3.25 -7.60
N LYS A 78 13.77 -3.94 -8.69
CA LYS A 78 14.59 -3.39 -9.77
C LYS A 78 13.73 -2.64 -10.80
N LEU A 79 12.72 -3.31 -11.34
CA LEU A 79 11.88 -2.78 -12.42
C LEU A 79 11.08 -1.53 -12.00
N ALA A 80 10.56 -1.51 -10.76
CA ALA A 80 9.79 -0.39 -10.23
C ALA A 80 10.60 0.91 -10.07
N GLN A 81 11.93 0.89 -10.23
CA GLN A 81 12.75 2.10 -10.29
C GLN A 81 12.40 3.00 -11.50
N LEU A 82 11.67 2.46 -12.49
CA LEU A 82 11.09 3.26 -13.57
C LEU A 82 9.89 4.11 -13.13
N ASN A 83 9.18 3.74 -12.06
CA ASN A 83 7.94 4.42 -11.67
C ASN A 83 8.10 5.94 -11.44
N PRO A 84 9.13 6.42 -10.73
CA PRO A 84 9.34 7.86 -10.60
C PRO A 84 9.83 8.54 -11.88
N VAL A 85 10.43 7.78 -12.82
CA VAL A 85 10.88 8.29 -14.13
C VAL A 85 9.69 8.51 -15.06
N LEU A 86 8.73 7.59 -15.04
CA LEU A 86 7.46 7.69 -15.76
C LEU A 86 6.61 8.85 -15.23
N ALA A 87 6.73 9.16 -13.94
CA ALA A 87 6.07 10.29 -13.27
C ALA A 87 4.56 10.37 -13.57
N ASP A 88 3.89 9.23 -13.50
CA ASP A 88 2.49 9.06 -13.86
C ASP A 88 1.73 8.32 -12.74
N GLY A 89 0.51 8.78 -12.43
CA GLY A 89 -0.37 8.19 -11.42
C GLY A 89 -1.16 6.97 -11.87
N HIS A 90 -1.29 6.73 -13.18
CA HIS A 90 -2.08 5.67 -13.80
C HIS A 90 -1.23 4.63 -14.52
N LEU A 91 0.02 4.96 -14.84
CA LEU A 91 1.01 4.03 -15.38
C LEU A 91 2.07 3.67 -14.32
N PHE A 92 2.23 2.38 -14.05
CA PHE A 92 3.27 1.90 -13.14
C PHE A 92 3.63 0.43 -13.35
N ILE A 93 4.87 0.11 -13.01
CA ILE A 93 5.32 -1.26 -12.77
C ILE A 93 4.87 -1.66 -11.35
N GLY A 94 3.83 -2.47 -11.28
CA GLY A 94 3.17 -2.89 -10.04
C GLY A 94 3.51 -4.32 -9.61
N LEU A 95 3.21 -4.62 -8.34
CA LEU A 95 3.12 -6.00 -7.87
C LEU A 95 1.76 -6.58 -8.27
N PRO A 96 1.71 -7.78 -8.86
CA PRO A 96 0.43 -8.43 -9.17
C PRO A 96 -0.30 -8.77 -7.88
N ASP A 97 -1.63 -8.57 -7.86
CA ASP A 97 -2.53 -8.90 -6.75
C ASP A 97 -1.98 -8.59 -5.34
N TRP A 98 -1.34 -7.44 -5.16
CA TRP A 98 -0.75 -7.10 -3.86
C TRP A 98 -1.78 -7.03 -2.73
N ARG A 99 -3.05 -6.77 -3.05
CA ARG A 99 -4.16 -6.76 -2.08
C ARG A 99 -4.49 -8.17 -1.60
N GLY A 100 -4.74 -9.11 -2.52
CA GLY A 100 -5.05 -10.50 -2.19
C GLY A 100 -3.86 -11.19 -1.51
N GLN A 101 -2.66 -11.00 -2.04
CA GLN A 101 -1.43 -11.53 -1.44
C GLN A 101 -1.16 -10.97 -0.04
N GLY A 102 -1.33 -9.66 0.16
CA GLY A 102 -1.18 -9.04 1.49
C GLY A 102 -2.16 -9.59 2.50
N ALA A 103 -3.44 -9.70 2.13
CA ALA A 103 -4.46 -10.28 3.00
C ALA A 103 -4.20 -11.76 3.32
N GLN A 104 -3.72 -12.54 2.35
CA GLN A 104 -3.35 -13.94 2.55
C GLN A 104 -2.14 -14.08 3.47
N ALA A 105 -1.12 -13.23 3.31
CA ALA A 105 0.06 -13.23 4.16
C ALA A 105 -0.30 -13.00 5.64
N VAL A 106 -1.19 -12.03 5.91
CA VAL A 106 -1.72 -11.80 7.27
C VAL A 106 -2.44 -13.04 7.82
N ARG A 107 -3.31 -13.68 7.03
CA ARG A 107 -4.01 -14.92 7.44
C ARG A 107 -3.05 -16.08 7.75
N GLN A 108 -1.89 -16.11 7.09
CA GLN A 108 -0.82 -17.07 7.33
C GLN A 108 0.09 -16.68 8.50
N GLY A 109 -0.22 -15.60 9.23
CA GLY A 109 0.54 -15.16 10.39
C GLY A 109 1.71 -14.22 10.09
N THR A 110 1.84 -13.71 8.86
CA THR A 110 2.87 -12.71 8.53
C THR A 110 2.60 -11.41 9.28
N GLY A 111 3.60 -10.92 10.02
CA GLY A 111 3.58 -9.61 10.66
C GLY A 111 4.24 -8.55 9.78
N PHE A 112 3.66 -7.36 9.71
CA PHE A 112 4.18 -6.23 8.94
C PHE A 112 4.69 -5.10 9.83
N PHE A 113 5.23 -4.05 9.21
CA PHE A 113 5.66 -2.85 9.91
C PHE A 113 4.53 -2.31 10.81
N PRO A 114 4.78 -2.04 12.10
CA PRO A 114 3.71 -1.96 13.11
C PRO A 114 2.84 -0.70 13.06
N PHE A 115 3.14 0.25 12.19
CA PHE A 115 2.47 1.53 12.13
C PHE A 115 2.00 1.89 10.72
N GLU A 116 0.85 2.54 10.62
CA GLU A 116 0.55 3.38 9.46
C GLU A 116 1.39 4.66 9.59
N VAL A 117 1.98 5.11 8.49
CA VAL A 117 2.85 6.30 8.49
C VAL A 117 2.41 7.31 7.45
N ALA A 118 2.63 8.59 7.73
CA ALA A 118 2.70 9.64 6.73
C ALA A 118 4.17 9.90 6.37
N ILE A 119 4.43 10.40 5.16
CA ILE A 119 5.77 10.86 4.77
C ILE A 119 5.76 12.38 4.74
N ASP A 120 6.55 13.02 5.59
CA ASP A 120 6.59 14.48 5.66
C ASP A 120 7.35 15.11 4.48
N ALA A 121 7.34 16.45 4.38
CA ALA A 121 7.99 17.16 3.29
C ALA A 121 9.53 17.02 3.25
N ARG A 122 10.14 16.44 4.29
CA ARG A 122 11.58 16.14 4.37
C ARG A 122 11.85 14.63 4.22
N ASP A 123 10.83 13.89 3.77
CA ASP A 123 10.81 12.45 3.56
C ASP A 123 11.04 11.63 4.86
N HIS A 124 10.68 12.16 6.02
CA HIS A 124 10.63 11.36 7.24
C HIS A 124 9.29 10.61 7.34
N PRO A 125 9.31 9.32 7.70
CA PRO A 125 8.12 8.63 8.18
C PRO A 125 7.66 9.21 9.52
N VAL A 126 6.37 9.50 9.63
CA VAL A 126 5.70 9.99 10.83
C VAL A 126 4.60 9.01 11.21
N ILE A 127 4.61 8.51 12.43
CA ILE A 127 3.61 7.55 12.91
C ILE A 127 2.24 8.22 12.93
N VAL A 128 1.24 7.59 12.31
CA VAL A 128 -0.16 8.05 12.31
C VAL A 128 -0.98 7.23 13.29
N SER A 129 -0.84 5.90 13.21
CA SER A 129 -1.60 4.93 13.99
C SER A 129 -0.84 3.61 14.07
N MET A 130 -1.31 2.66 14.88
CA MET A 130 -0.98 1.24 14.66
C MET A 130 -1.39 0.83 13.25
N LEU A 131 -0.70 -0.15 12.67
CA LEU A 131 -1.11 -0.75 11.39
C LEU A 131 -2.57 -1.24 11.50
N GLY A 132 -3.38 -0.92 10.50
CA GLY A 132 -4.83 -1.17 10.56
C GLY A 132 -5.67 -0.07 11.20
N GLY A 133 -5.06 1.02 11.67
CA GLY A 133 -5.76 2.25 12.07
C GLY A 133 -6.03 2.43 13.57
N GLY A 134 -5.52 1.54 14.43
CA GLY A 134 -5.68 1.65 15.89
C GLY A 134 -4.90 2.82 16.50
N SER A 135 -5.40 3.44 17.57
CA SER A 135 -4.69 4.55 18.24
C SER A 135 -3.36 4.09 18.85
N THR A 136 -2.36 4.98 18.85
CA THR A 136 -1.08 4.76 19.53
C THR A 136 -0.59 6.06 20.17
N PRO A 137 0.02 6.01 21.38
CA PRO A 137 0.63 7.20 21.99
C PRO A 137 1.85 7.72 21.21
N LEU A 138 2.33 6.97 20.21
CA LEU A 138 3.46 7.37 19.37
C LEU A 138 3.03 8.20 18.15
N ALA A 139 1.73 8.45 17.97
CA ALA A 139 1.21 9.23 16.85
C ALA A 139 1.84 10.64 16.82
N GLY A 140 2.18 11.11 15.61
CA GLY A 140 2.86 12.37 15.36
C GLY A 140 4.39 12.33 15.56
N ARG A 141 4.96 11.25 16.11
CA ARG A 141 6.42 11.13 16.24
C ARG A 141 7.05 10.76 14.91
N ARG A 142 8.16 11.43 14.57
CA ARG A 142 8.99 11.04 13.43
C ARG A 142 9.79 9.79 13.79
N ILE A 143 9.89 8.86 12.85
CA ILE A 143 10.84 7.76 12.90
C ILE A 143 12.16 8.30 12.34
N LEU A 144 13.23 8.19 13.13
CA LEU A 144 14.59 8.63 12.77
C LEU A 144 15.43 7.46 12.27
N ARG A 145 15.26 6.27 12.85
CA ARG A 145 15.94 5.03 12.42
C ARG A 145 15.00 3.84 12.46
N ILE A 146 15.25 2.89 11.57
CA ILE A 146 14.60 1.57 11.50
C ILE A 146 15.71 0.53 11.39
N GLY A 147 15.88 -0.30 12.43
CA GLY A 147 17.06 -1.14 12.58
C GLY A 147 18.33 -0.30 12.55
N GLU A 148 19.20 -0.60 11.58
CA GLU A 148 20.46 0.11 11.39
C GLU A 148 20.41 1.21 10.32
N HIS A 149 19.26 1.42 9.70
CA HIS A 149 19.08 2.39 8.64
C HIS A 149 18.52 3.71 9.15
N ASP A 150 18.98 4.82 8.57
CA ASP A 150 18.30 6.11 8.67
C ASP A 150 16.90 5.99 8.02
N ALA A 151 15.87 6.46 8.72
CA ALA A 151 14.49 6.29 8.27
C ALA A 151 14.17 7.09 7.01
N ARG A 152 14.87 8.21 6.74
CA ARG A 152 14.72 8.93 5.47
C ARG A 152 15.35 8.16 4.34
N HIS A 153 16.48 7.47 4.58
CA HIS A 153 17.07 6.59 3.59
C HIS A 153 16.14 5.42 3.23
N VAL A 154 15.48 4.82 4.23
CA VAL A 154 14.42 3.83 4.01
C VAL A 154 13.30 4.42 3.16
N ALA A 155 12.71 5.55 3.59
CA ALA A 155 11.63 6.21 2.85
C ALA A 155 12.04 6.58 1.41
N GLY A 156 13.25 7.11 1.21
CA GLY A 156 13.79 7.43 -0.10
C GLY A 156 13.94 6.20 -1.00
N SER A 157 14.35 5.07 -0.44
CA SER A 157 14.44 3.79 -1.17
C SER A 157 13.06 3.28 -1.60
N LEU A 158 12.04 3.45 -0.75
CA LEU A 158 10.66 3.09 -1.11
C LEU A 158 10.07 4.07 -2.14
N LEU A 159 10.31 5.39 -1.97
CA LEU A 159 9.88 6.43 -2.91
C LEU A 159 10.49 6.26 -4.29
N ALA A 160 11.72 5.75 -4.38
CA ALA A 160 12.39 5.42 -5.64
C ALA A 160 11.67 4.33 -6.45
N ARG A 161 10.62 3.69 -5.90
CA ARG A 161 9.79 2.67 -6.56
C ARG A 161 8.32 3.06 -6.65
N THR A 162 7.96 4.23 -6.12
CA THR A 162 6.57 4.67 -6.01
C THR A 162 6.19 5.50 -7.23
N HIS A 163 5.07 5.16 -7.86
CA HIS A 163 4.49 5.92 -8.98
C HIS A 163 3.64 7.09 -8.48
N GLY A 164 3.29 8.00 -9.38
CA GLY A 164 2.52 9.21 -9.08
C GLY A 164 3.03 10.43 -9.83
N ASP A 165 2.11 11.30 -10.21
CA ASP A 165 2.36 12.50 -11.03
C ASP A 165 3.30 13.50 -10.35
N THR A 166 3.22 13.61 -9.02
CA THR A 166 3.99 14.59 -8.24
C THR A 166 4.71 13.94 -7.06
N PRO A 167 5.79 14.57 -6.54
CA PRO A 167 6.43 14.09 -5.31
C PRO A 167 5.46 13.99 -4.11
N ALA A 168 4.53 14.94 -3.98
CA ALA A 168 3.53 14.91 -2.92
C ALA A 168 2.57 13.73 -3.07
N PHE A 169 2.15 13.44 -4.30
CA PHE A 169 1.30 12.28 -4.58
C PHE A 169 2.03 10.96 -4.31
N ARG A 170 3.29 10.84 -4.74
CA ARG A 170 4.14 9.66 -4.42
C ARG A 170 4.26 9.42 -2.92
N ARG A 171 4.45 10.47 -2.12
CA ARG A 171 4.46 10.36 -0.65
C ARG A 171 3.12 9.88 -0.08
N ALA A 172 2.00 10.39 -0.59
CA ALA A 172 0.68 9.98 -0.14
C ALA A 172 0.33 8.53 -0.53
N LEU A 173 0.80 8.06 -1.69
CA LEU A 173 0.67 6.67 -2.12
C LEU A 173 1.55 5.74 -1.27
N LEU A 174 2.82 6.12 -1.06
CA LEU A 174 3.72 5.34 -0.22
C LEU A 174 3.20 5.26 1.22
N ALA A 175 2.67 6.34 1.79
CA ALA A 175 2.08 6.34 3.12
C ALA A 175 1.05 5.21 3.31
N GLN A 176 0.14 5.05 2.35
CA GLN A 176 -0.90 4.00 2.37
C GLN A 176 -0.36 2.57 2.16
N ARG A 177 0.82 2.45 1.55
CA ARG A 177 1.42 1.17 1.13
C ARG A 177 2.78 0.93 1.79
N TRP A 178 3.08 1.65 2.87
CA TRP A 178 4.38 1.59 3.55
C TRP A 178 4.72 0.17 3.97
N TRP A 179 3.76 -0.52 4.60
CA TRP A 179 3.88 -1.91 5.01
C TRP A 179 4.31 -2.84 3.86
N LEU A 180 3.74 -2.65 2.66
CA LEU A 180 3.99 -3.48 1.49
C LEU A 180 5.40 -3.21 0.94
N PHE A 181 5.72 -1.93 0.74
CA PHE A 181 7.00 -1.52 0.17
C PHE A 181 8.16 -1.85 1.11
N HIS A 182 7.96 -1.65 2.42
CA HIS A 182 8.91 -2.05 3.44
C HIS A 182 9.10 -3.57 3.42
N ALA A 183 8.02 -4.35 3.45
CA ALA A 183 8.11 -5.81 3.43
C ALA A 183 8.88 -6.35 2.23
N LYS A 184 8.68 -5.74 1.04
CA LYS A 184 9.31 -6.19 -0.19
C LYS A 184 10.79 -5.80 -0.32
N LEU A 185 11.25 -4.76 0.39
CA LEU A 185 12.65 -4.30 0.33
C LEU A 185 13.49 -4.72 1.55
N TYR A 186 12.87 -4.81 2.71
CA TYR A 186 13.53 -4.98 4.00
C TYR A 186 12.99 -6.20 4.77
N GLY A 187 12.04 -6.94 4.19
CA GLY A 187 11.44 -8.12 4.81
C GLY A 187 10.43 -7.81 5.91
N THR A 188 10.00 -8.87 6.59
CA THR A 188 9.00 -8.89 7.64
C THR A 188 9.58 -9.50 8.93
N PRO A 189 10.51 -8.79 9.61
CA PRO A 189 11.04 -9.27 10.88
C PRO A 189 9.93 -9.36 11.93
N ALA A 190 10.10 -10.22 12.94
CA ALA A 190 9.16 -10.36 14.05
C ALA A 190 9.13 -9.11 14.95
N ASP A 191 10.21 -8.36 15.00
CA ASP A 191 10.36 -7.14 15.80
C ASP A 191 11.06 -6.04 14.99
N TYR A 192 10.69 -4.79 15.27
CA TYR A 192 11.25 -3.59 14.66
C TYR A 192 11.92 -2.72 15.71
N ASP A 193 13.20 -2.46 15.51
CA ASP A 193 13.94 -1.49 16.32
C ASP A 193 13.81 -0.09 15.75
N LEU A 194 13.23 0.82 16.53
CA LEU A 194 12.96 2.18 16.10
C LEU A 194 13.68 3.20 16.98
N VAL A 195 14.14 4.29 16.39
CA VAL A 195 14.51 5.51 17.11
C VAL A 195 13.56 6.61 16.69
N LEU A 196 12.92 7.29 17.64
CA LEU A 196 11.83 8.23 17.39
C LEU A 196 12.18 9.65 17.85
N SER A 197 11.72 10.69 17.14
CA SER A 197 11.93 12.08 17.57
C SER A 197 11.48 12.33 19.01
N GLY A 198 12.27 13.09 19.77
CA GLY A 198 12.05 13.31 21.21
C GLY A 198 12.67 12.23 22.12
N SER A 199 13.26 11.16 21.56
CA SER A 199 14.06 10.19 22.31
C SER A 199 15.18 9.64 21.45
N ARG A 200 16.40 9.55 21.99
CA ARG A 200 17.50 8.85 21.30
C ARG A 200 17.58 7.36 21.65
N LYS A 201 16.71 6.88 22.54
CA LYS A 201 16.67 5.47 22.93
C LYS A 201 16.01 4.64 21.83
N ARG A 202 16.57 3.45 21.60
CA ARG A 202 15.99 2.41 20.77
C ARG A 202 14.72 1.88 21.45
N LEU A 203 13.65 1.74 20.67
CA LEU A 203 12.37 1.17 21.05
C LEU A 203 12.14 -0.05 20.15
N THR A 204 12.06 -1.23 20.75
CA THR A 204 11.69 -2.45 20.04
C THR A 204 10.17 -2.60 20.07
N VAL A 205 9.57 -2.79 18.90
CA VAL A 205 8.11 -2.94 18.71
C VAL A 205 7.86 -4.22 17.93
N PRO A 206 6.99 -5.13 18.39
CA PRO A 206 6.66 -6.33 17.63
C PRO A 206 6.00 -5.97 16.30
N ALA A 207 6.15 -6.84 15.31
CA ALA A 207 5.41 -6.75 14.05
C ALA A 207 3.90 -6.78 14.29
N GLU A 208 3.14 -6.05 13.47
CA GLU A 208 1.68 -6.03 13.58
C GLU A 208 1.07 -7.04 12.59
N HIS A 209 0.17 -7.87 13.10
CA HIS A 209 -0.50 -8.94 12.36
C HIS A 209 -1.92 -8.56 11.96
N THR A 210 -2.31 -7.31 12.17
CA THR A 210 -3.57 -6.76 11.71
C THR A 210 -3.51 -6.42 10.23
N LEU A 211 -4.63 -6.60 9.52
CA LEU A 211 -4.76 -6.20 8.13
C LEU A 211 -4.51 -4.67 7.99
N PRO A 212 -3.65 -4.21 7.05
CA PRO A 212 -3.41 -2.78 6.83
C PRO A 212 -4.69 -1.98 6.58
N ALA A 213 -4.73 -0.71 6.99
CA ALA A 213 -5.94 0.11 6.98
C ALA A 213 -6.55 0.24 5.58
N ILE A 214 -5.71 0.35 4.54
CA ILE A 214 -6.16 0.38 3.14
C ILE A 214 -6.93 -0.89 2.75
N LEU A 215 -6.46 -2.07 3.17
CA LEU A 215 -7.09 -3.34 2.84
C LEU A 215 -8.38 -3.55 3.65
N GLN A 216 -8.42 -3.11 4.92
CA GLN A 216 -9.67 -3.11 5.70
C GLN A 216 -10.74 -2.19 5.10
N ARG A 217 -10.30 -1.00 4.63
CA ARG A 217 -11.19 -0.02 4.01
C ARG A 217 -11.76 -0.58 2.71
N ASP A 218 -10.90 -1.06 1.82
CA ASP A 218 -11.29 -1.55 0.50
C ASP A 218 -12.25 -2.76 0.60
N ALA A 219 -12.14 -3.58 1.65
CA ALA A 219 -13.05 -4.72 1.90
C ALA A 219 -14.41 -4.33 2.53
N SER A 220 -14.63 -3.07 2.92
CA SER A 220 -15.82 -2.66 3.67
C SER A 220 -16.62 -1.59 2.94
N PHE A 221 -17.76 -1.99 2.38
CA PHE A 221 -18.69 -1.05 1.73
C PHE A 221 -19.05 0.14 2.63
N ASP A 222 -19.31 -0.07 3.92
CA ASP A 222 -19.72 1.02 4.83
C ASP A 222 -18.56 1.96 5.19
N ARG A 223 -17.31 1.54 5.00
CA ARG A 223 -16.13 2.43 5.08
C ARG A 223 -15.90 3.18 3.78
N LEU A 224 -16.31 2.61 2.64
CA LEU A 224 -16.21 3.25 1.32
C LEU A 224 -17.35 4.23 1.06
N PHE A 225 -18.55 3.91 1.53
CA PHE A 225 -19.79 4.61 1.24
C PHE A 225 -20.61 4.75 2.52
N ALA A 226 -20.72 5.98 3.04
CA ALA A 226 -21.50 6.26 4.23
C ALA A 226 -22.25 7.59 4.08
N CYS A 227 -23.45 7.65 4.65
CA CYS A 227 -24.21 8.89 4.78
C CYS A 227 -24.60 9.03 6.24
N ARG A 228 -24.07 10.05 6.92
CA ARG A 228 -24.36 10.33 8.33
C ARG A 228 -25.05 11.68 8.44
N ILE A 229 -26.03 11.77 9.32
CA ILE A 229 -26.65 13.02 9.72
C ILE A 229 -26.13 13.30 11.13
N ASP A 230 -25.40 14.40 11.28
CA ASP A 230 -24.84 14.82 12.54
C ASP A 230 -25.92 15.47 13.43
N THR A 231 -25.63 15.64 14.73
CA THR A 231 -26.59 16.18 15.72
C THR A 231 -26.99 17.62 15.44
N ASP A 232 -26.14 18.38 14.74
CA ASP A 232 -26.42 19.73 14.24
C ASP A 232 -27.29 19.73 12.97
N LYS A 233 -27.74 18.55 12.53
CA LYS A 233 -28.52 18.30 11.32
C LYS A 233 -27.74 18.54 10.01
N SER A 234 -26.42 18.67 10.07
CA SER A 234 -25.59 18.59 8.88
C SER A 234 -25.54 17.15 8.37
N ALA A 235 -25.34 16.98 7.06
CA ALA A 235 -25.22 15.66 6.45
C ALA A 235 -23.82 15.51 5.85
N ARG A 236 -23.15 14.40 6.21
CA ARG A 236 -21.84 14.01 5.68
C ARG A 236 -22.00 12.80 4.79
N LEU A 237 -21.58 12.95 3.54
CA LEU A 237 -21.51 11.88 2.57
C LEU A 237 -20.04 11.51 2.35
N THR A 238 -19.71 10.25 2.63
CA THR A 238 -18.41 9.64 2.35
C THR A 238 -18.52 8.85 1.05
N VAL A 239 -17.64 9.18 0.10
CA VAL A 239 -17.42 8.43 -1.14
C VAL A 239 -15.90 8.26 -1.28
N ALA A 240 -15.38 7.15 -0.75
CA ALA A 240 -13.94 6.89 -0.68
C ALA A 240 -13.44 5.93 -1.79
N SER A 241 -14.32 5.51 -2.70
CA SER A 241 -13.97 4.73 -3.90
C SER A 241 -14.94 5.02 -5.04
N PHE A 242 -14.45 4.89 -6.27
CA PHE A 242 -15.27 4.91 -7.49
C PHE A 242 -15.39 3.51 -8.12
N VAL A 243 -14.86 2.48 -7.46
CA VAL A 243 -15.05 1.08 -7.83
C VAL A 243 -16.30 0.55 -7.13
N TRP A 244 -17.20 -0.06 -7.90
CA TRP A 244 -18.46 -0.61 -7.41
C TRP A 244 -18.52 -2.12 -7.69
N GLU A 245 -17.93 -2.90 -6.80
CA GLU A 245 -18.00 -4.37 -6.88
C GLU A 245 -19.46 -4.84 -6.87
N ASP A 246 -20.26 -4.28 -5.96
CA ASP A 246 -21.72 -4.43 -5.92
C ASP A 246 -22.41 -3.13 -6.36
N LYS A 247 -22.62 -3.01 -7.68
CA LYS A 247 -23.32 -1.87 -8.29
C LYS A 247 -24.74 -1.68 -7.72
N ALA A 248 -25.46 -2.77 -7.44
CA ALA A 248 -26.83 -2.71 -6.96
C ALA A 248 -26.88 -2.09 -5.56
N ARG A 249 -26.01 -2.54 -4.65
CA ARG A 249 -25.86 -1.97 -3.31
C ARG A 249 -25.42 -0.50 -3.36
N PHE A 250 -24.50 -0.13 -4.24
CA PHE A 250 -24.10 1.29 -4.43
C PHE A 250 -25.27 2.18 -4.88
N PHE A 251 -26.07 1.76 -5.86
CA PHE A 251 -27.23 2.54 -6.30
C PHE A 251 -28.32 2.60 -5.23
N GLN A 252 -28.53 1.53 -4.47
CA GLN A 252 -29.43 1.54 -3.32
C GLN A 252 -28.98 2.54 -2.26
N PHE A 253 -27.69 2.53 -1.91
CA PHE A 253 -27.09 3.51 -1.01
C PHE A 253 -27.32 4.95 -1.47
N ASN A 254 -27.02 5.27 -2.75
CA ASN A 254 -27.24 6.62 -3.27
C ASN A 254 -28.70 7.05 -3.20
N ARG A 255 -29.64 6.18 -3.59
CA ARG A 255 -31.08 6.46 -3.48
C ARG A 255 -31.50 6.67 -2.02
N ALA A 256 -30.93 5.93 -1.07
CA ALA A 256 -31.24 6.08 0.34
C ALA A 256 -30.66 7.40 0.90
N ALA A 257 -29.40 7.72 0.61
CA ALA A 257 -28.72 8.94 1.05
C ALA A 257 -29.41 10.21 0.52
N MET A 258 -29.88 10.20 -0.73
CA MET A 258 -30.62 11.34 -1.29
C MET A 258 -32.01 11.48 -0.66
N ARG A 259 -32.69 10.36 -0.36
CA ARG A 259 -34.00 10.39 0.31
C ARG A 259 -33.92 10.86 1.77
N SER A 260 -32.94 10.38 2.53
CA SER A 260 -32.72 10.84 3.91
C SER A 260 -32.40 12.33 3.96
N ARG A 261 -31.71 12.84 2.94
CA ARG A 261 -31.55 14.29 2.73
C ARG A 261 -32.91 14.95 2.54
N THR A 262 -33.69 14.58 1.52
CA THR A 262 -34.98 15.22 1.23
C THR A 262 -35.93 15.21 2.44
N ALA A 263 -36.01 14.12 3.20
CA ALA A 263 -36.84 14.04 4.42
C ALA A 263 -36.37 14.95 5.57
N SER A 264 -35.06 15.19 5.68
CA SER A 264 -34.47 16.10 6.67
C SER A 264 -34.71 17.57 6.30
N PHE A 265 -34.74 17.87 4.99
CA PHE A 265 -34.94 19.20 4.44
C PHE A 265 -36.43 19.59 4.29
N SER A 266 -37.35 18.62 4.09
CA SER A 266 -38.80 18.91 3.98
C SER A 266 -39.46 19.34 5.31
N ARG A 267 -38.75 19.29 6.45
CA ARG A 267 -39.18 19.91 7.71
C ARG A 267 -38.76 21.39 7.85
N ARG A 268 -38.07 21.97 6.87
CA ARG A 268 -37.64 23.38 6.85
C ARG A 268 -38.17 24.10 5.60
N GLU A 269 -39.45 24.41 5.61
CA GLU A 269 -39.93 25.63 4.96
C GLU A 269 -39.77 26.81 5.94
N THR A 270 -38.52 27.13 6.29
CA THR A 270 -38.09 28.48 6.73
C THR A 270 -36.60 28.51 7.10
N ARG A 271 -35.88 29.43 6.43
CA ARG A 271 -34.52 29.95 6.69
C ARG A 271 -33.30 29.15 6.19
N ARG A 272 -32.81 29.68 5.06
CA ARG A 272 -31.47 29.59 4.44
C ARG A 272 -30.31 29.56 5.44
N ASN A 273 -29.50 28.50 5.37
CA ASN A 273 -28.03 28.54 5.25
C ASN A 273 -27.55 27.09 5.12
N ASP A 274 -27.55 26.57 3.89
CA ASP A 274 -27.22 25.18 3.62
C ASP A 274 -25.75 25.06 3.21
N ARG A 275 -24.94 24.36 4.02
CA ARG A 275 -23.55 24.02 3.68
C ARG A 275 -23.42 22.51 3.61
N VAL A 276 -23.13 21.98 2.43
CA VAL A 276 -22.79 20.57 2.21
C VAL A 276 -21.28 20.45 2.18
N GLN A 277 -20.71 19.65 3.08
CA GLN A 277 -19.31 19.27 3.03
C GLN A 277 -19.20 17.88 2.38
N ARG A 278 -18.62 17.85 1.17
CA ARG A 278 -18.24 16.60 0.50
C ARG A 278 -16.80 16.29 0.87
N ASP A 279 -16.57 15.17 1.54
CA ASP A 279 -15.23 14.66 1.76
C ASP A 279 -14.90 13.71 0.62
N LEU A 280 -14.20 14.23 -0.39
CA LEU A 280 -13.68 13.48 -1.53
C LEU A 280 -12.20 13.22 -1.27
N SER A 281 -11.93 12.13 -0.57
CA SER A 281 -10.58 11.57 -0.49
C SER A 281 -10.41 10.58 -1.65
N ALA A 282 -9.98 11.08 -2.81
CA ALA A 282 -9.69 10.22 -3.96
C ALA A 282 -8.31 9.55 -3.75
N HIS A 283 -8.27 8.23 -3.81
CA HIS A 283 -7.04 7.45 -3.75
C HIS A 283 -6.95 6.58 -5.02
N ALA A 284 -5.87 6.78 -5.80
CA ALA A 284 -5.48 5.88 -6.89
C ALA A 284 -4.64 4.70 -6.38
#